data_AF-A0A7V6LBP8-F1
#
_entry.id   AF-A0A7V6LBP8-F1
#
_cell.length_a   1.000
_cell.length_b   1.000
_cell.length_c   1.000
_cell.angle_alpha   90.00
_cell.angle_beta   90.00
_cell.angle_gamma   90.00
#
_symmetry.space_group_name_H-M   'P 1'
#
loop_
_entity.id
_entity.type
_entity.pdbx_description
1 polymer ?
#
loop_
_entity_poly.entity_id
_entity_poly.type
_entity_poly.pdbx_seq_one_letter_code
_entity_poly.pdbx_strand_id
1 'polypeptide(L)'
;MKRLMIFLIIMMLIIMATMPIQAALEVPPRPILLELLVGQYTTPIAATGEWASDNPQVASVTEDGVITAISDGYTVINCTNQKGKVTMRAEVQVGAVPEAPPQIKQAIDYAISEWQLAAGEAFPRFNKYTEWFRPTAYKGFGWCGAFVGYNFDKAGITMTPEYRAKDAPALTDGSPFAVRQASQTKLFEGFLSRNRITNLPRAGYYIIYGKKGSTPYTHIALITSVNNLGNGSYALETIEGNLNSRIRRYSYIYDSISDKKENNIKPLPDNMRTQGDVFLYDYVSDFYINCFGQTWY
;
A
#
# COMPACT_ATOMS: atom_id res chain seq x y z
N MET A 1 -7.87 -48.04 33.81
CA MET A 1 -8.10 -47.60 32.41
C MET A 1 -8.72 -46.19 32.31
N LYS A 2 -9.82 -45.86 33.01
CA LYS A 2 -10.45 -44.51 32.93
C LYS A 2 -9.55 -43.34 33.34
N ARG A 3 -8.68 -43.51 34.36
CA ARG A 3 -7.72 -42.47 34.78
C ARG A 3 -6.56 -42.24 33.80
N LEU A 4 -6.20 -43.25 33.01
CA LEU A 4 -5.13 -43.16 32.00
C LEU A 4 -5.61 -42.45 30.73
N MET A 5 -6.87 -42.69 30.32
CA MET A 5 -7.52 -41.96 29.21
C MET A 5 -7.70 -40.46 29.51
N ILE A 6 -8.06 -40.11 30.76
CA ILE A 6 -8.20 -38.70 31.17
C ILE A 6 -6.84 -37.99 31.10
N PHE A 7 -5.76 -38.66 31.48
CA PHE A 7 -4.41 -38.09 31.41
C PHE A 7 -3.94 -37.87 29.96
N LEU A 8 -4.23 -38.82 29.05
CA LEU A 8 -3.92 -38.69 27.62
C LEU A 8 -4.73 -37.57 26.94
N ILE A 9 -6.02 -37.41 27.29
CA ILE A 9 -6.87 -36.34 26.75
C ILE A 9 -6.41 -34.96 27.25
N ILE A 10 -6.04 -34.85 28.54
CA ILE A 10 -5.48 -33.60 29.10
C ILE A 10 -4.12 -33.28 28.48
N MET A 11 -3.26 -34.29 28.24
CA MET A 11 -1.97 -34.08 27.58
C MET A 11 -2.14 -33.68 26.10
N MET A 12 -3.14 -34.22 25.38
CA MET A 12 -3.47 -33.82 24.01
C MET A 12 -4.06 -32.40 23.94
N LEU A 13 -4.85 -31.99 24.94
CA LEU A 13 -5.36 -30.62 25.09
C LEU A 13 -4.26 -29.61 25.46
N ILE A 14 -3.24 -30.03 26.23
CA ILE A 14 -2.09 -29.18 26.56
C ILE A 14 -1.13 -29.05 25.37
N ILE A 15 -1.00 -30.08 24.53
CA ILE A 15 -0.19 -30.02 23.29
C ILE A 15 -0.88 -29.16 22.21
N MET A 16 -2.21 -29.06 22.18
CA MET A 16 -2.93 -28.13 21.29
C MET A 16 -2.85 -26.66 21.72
N ALA A 17 -2.38 -26.36 22.93
CA ALA A 17 -2.35 -25.00 23.49
C ALA A 17 -1.00 -24.26 23.32
N THR A 18 -0.04 -24.79 22.56
CA THR A 18 1.27 -24.15 22.33
C THR A 18 1.65 -23.94 20.87
N MET A 19 0.69 -23.99 19.95
CA MET A 19 0.92 -23.33 18.66
C MET A 19 0.67 -21.83 18.87
N PRO A 20 1.71 -20.97 18.82
CA PRO A 20 1.46 -19.55 18.70
C PRO A 20 0.75 -19.35 17.35
N ILE A 21 -0.57 -19.19 17.37
CA ILE A 21 -1.31 -18.54 16.28
C ILE A 21 -0.94 -17.07 16.37
N GLN A 22 0.26 -16.77 15.90
CA GLN A 22 0.64 -15.48 15.35
C GLN A 22 1.94 -15.75 14.58
N ALA A 23 1.82 -16.27 13.37
CA ALA A 23 2.75 -15.81 12.35
C ALA A 23 2.48 -14.30 12.24
N ALA A 24 3.14 -13.52 13.10
CA ALA A 24 3.26 -12.10 12.87
C ALA A 24 3.78 -12.02 11.45
N LEU A 25 3.03 -11.39 10.54
CA LEU A 25 3.59 -11.01 9.25
C LEU A 25 4.91 -10.33 9.58
N GLU A 26 6.03 -10.97 9.23
CA GLU A 26 7.33 -10.39 9.49
C GLU A 26 7.34 -9.05 8.77
N VAL A 27 7.57 -7.97 9.51
CA VAL A 27 7.59 -6.63 8.93
C VAL A 27 8.74 -6.63 7.91
N PRO A 28 8.45 -6.44 6.61
CA PRO A 28 9.49 -6.43 5.60
C PRO A 28 10.51 -5.32 5.93
N PRO A 29 11.79 -5.50 5.57
CA PRO A 29 12.79 -4.47 5.79
C PRO A 29 12.35 -3.17 5.11
N ARG A 30 12.71 -2.05 5.72
CA ARG A 30 12.48 -0.74 5.09
C ARG A 30 13.20 -0.72 3.75
N PRO A 31 12.52 -0.38 2.64
CA PRO A 31 13.20 -0.35 1.36
C PRO A 31 14.16 0.82 1.27
N ILE A 32 15.29 0.59 0.61
CA ILE A 32 16.12 1.65 0.05
C ILE A 32 15.43 2.13 -1.22
N LEU A 33 15.31 3.44 -1.39
CA LEU A 33 14.73 4.05 -2.58
C LEU A 33 15.86 4.51 -3.49
N LEU A 34 15.89 4.01 -4.72
CA LEU A 34 16.92 4.34 -5.70
C LEU A 34 16.28 4.95 -6.93
N GLU A 35 16.61 6.21 -7.21
CA GLU A 35 16.30 6.89 -8.46
C GLU A 35 17.59 6.94 -9.28
N LEU A 36 17.65 6.17 -10.36
CA LEU A 36 18.84 6.02 -11.22
C LEU A 36 18.52 6.41 -12.66
N LEU A 37 19.52 6.88 -13.38
CA LEU A 37 19.50 6.97 -14.84
C LEU A 37 20.09 5.70 -15.44
N VAL A 38 19.68 5.36 -16.66
CA VAL A 38 20.25 4.22 -17.41
C VAL A 38 21.78 4.30 -17.45
N GLY A 39 22.43 3.18 -17.11
CA GLY A 39 23.89 3.05 -17.03
C GLY A 39 24.50 3.43 -15.68
N GLN A 40 23.73 4.03 -14.76
CA GLN A 40 24.21 4.25 -13.39
C GLN A 40 24.22 2.97 -12.58
N TYR A 41 25.09 2.93 -11.57
CA TYR A 41 25.19 1.83 -10.63
C TYR A 41 25.46 2.35 -9.21
N THR A 42 25.09 1.55 -8.21
CA THR A 42 25.34 1.88 -6.80
C THR A 42 26.72 1.41 -6.35
N THR A 43 27.19 1.93 -5.21
CA THR A 43 28.16 1.18 -4.41
C THR A 43 27.50 -0.09 -3.86
N PRO A 44 28.28 -1.11 -3.43
CA PRO A 44 27.73 -2.30 -2.77
C PRO A 44 26.82 -1.92 -1.61
N ILE A 45 25.59 -2.43 -1.62
CA ILE A 45 24.65 -2.23 -0.51
C ILE A 45 24.93 -3.32 0.53
N ALA A 46 25.26 -2.90 1.75
CA ALA A 46 25.61 -3.82 2.84
C ALA A 46 24.41 -4.71 3.21
N ALA A 47 24.47 -5.99 2.82
CA ALA A 47 23.51 -7.03 3.18
C ALA A 47 24.20 -8.39 3.15
N THR A 48 23.56 -9.40 3.75
CA THR A 48 24.03 -10.79 3.65
C THR A 48 22.86 -11.67 3.22
N GLY A 49 23.03 -12.35 2.08
CA GLY A 49 22.00 -13.21 1.49
C GLY A 49 22.13 -13.31 -0.02
N GLU A 50 21.18 -14.01 -0.62
CA GLU A 50 21.01 -14.13 -2.07
C GLU A 50 20.28 -12.90 -2.60
N TRP A 51 20.88 -12.23 -3.58
CA TRP A 51 20.31 -11.07 -4.25
C TRP A 51 19.54 -11.48 -5.50
N ALA A 52 18.36 -10.90 -5.69
CA ALA A 52 17.55 -11.10 -6.89
C ALA A 52 16.79 -9.82 -7.26
N SER A 53 16.70 -9.56 -8.57
CA SER A 53 15.83 -8.53 -9.14
C SER A 53 14.58 -9.16 -9.71
N ASP A 54 13.43 -8.55 -9.43
CA ASP A 54 12.13 -8.99 -9.96
C ASP A 54 12.01 -8.71 -11.47
N ASN A 55 12.81 -7.76 -12.00
CA ASN A 55 12.95 -7.49 -13.42
C ASN A 55 14.41 -7.08 -13.74
N PRO A 56 15.29 -8.07 -14.02
CA PRO A 56 16.69 -7.82 -14.37
C PRO A 56 16.91 -7.04 -15.67
N GLN A 57 15.88 -6.85 -16.50
CA GLN A 57 15.99 -6.01 -17.71
C GLN A 57 15.89 -4.51 -17.38
N VAL A 58 15.24 -4.14 -16.27
CA VAL A 58 15.16 -2.76 -15.78
C VAL A 58 16.39 -2.43 -14.93
N ALA A 59 16.67 -3.26 -13.92
CA ALA A 59 17.89 -3.15 -13.12
C ALA A 59 18.34 -4.52 -12.63
N SER A 60 19.64 -4.79 -12.69
CA SER A 60 20.26 -6.01 -12.20
C SER A 60 21.01 -5.77 -10.89
N VAL A 61 21.35 -6.86 -10.19
CA VAL A 61 22.13 -6.82 -8.95
C VAL A 61 23.18 -7.92 -8.96
N THR A 62 24.39 -7.63 -8.46
CA THR A 62 25.46 -8.62 -8.29
C THR A 62 25.33 -9.37 -6.96
N GLU A 63 26.10 -10.44 -6.77
CA GLU A 63 26.18 -11.16 -5.50
C GLU A 63 26.66 -10.28 -4.33
N ASP A 64 27.48 -9.27 -4.62
CA ASP A 64 27.96 -8.28 -3.64
C ASP A 64 26.98 -7.12 -3.39
N GLY A 65 25.80 -7.13 -4.04
CA GLY A 65 24.78 -6.10 -3.85
C GLY A 65 25.03 -4.78 -4.60
N VAL A 66 25.75 -4.82 -5.72
CA VAL A 66 25.87 -3.68 -6.64
C VAL A 66 24.68 -3.69 -7.60
N ILE A 67 23.86 -2.64 -7.57
CA ILE A 67 22.69 -2.50 -8.45
C ILE A 67 23.10 -1.70 -9.69
N THR A 68 22.76 -2.18 -10.89
CA THR A 68 23.01 -1.49 -12.17
C THR A 68 21.69 -1.22 -12.89
N ALA A 69 21.47 0.04 -13.28
CA ALA A 69 20.31 0.47 -14.07
C ALA A 69 20.52 0.17 -15.57
N ILE A 70 19.60 -0.59 -16.17
CA ILE A 70 19.73 -1.12 -17.53
C ILE A 70 18.76 -0.44 -18.51
N SER A 71 17.49 -0.31 -18.13
CA SER A 71 16.49 0.37 -18.95
C SER A 71 15.49 1.13 -18.09
N ASP A 72 14.84 2.14 -18.66
CA ASP A 72 13.75 2.87 -18.00
C ASP A 72 12.67 1.91 -17.47
N GLY A 73 12.16 2.18 -16.28
CA GLY A 73 11.14 1.37 -15.64
C GLY A 73 11.27 1.30 -14.12
N TYR A 74 10.47 0.44 -13.51
CA TYR A 74 10.50 0.18 -12.08
C TYR A 74 10.75 -1.31 -11.81
N THR A 75 11.61 -1.61 -10.85
CA THR A 75 11.81 -2.98 -10.36
C THR A 75 12.08 -2.97 -8.86
N VAL A 76 11.85 -4.11 -8.23
CA VAL A 76 12.22 -4.37 -6.84
C VAL A 76 13.37 -5.36 -6.82
N ILE A 77 14.34 -5.09 -5.96
CA ILE A 77 15.50 -5.94 -5.74
C ILE A 77 15.49 -6.37 -4.27
N ASN A 78 15.56 -7.67 -4.01
CA ASN A 78 15.54 -8.24 -2.67
C ASN A 78 16.85 -8.97 -2.38
N CYS A 79 17.34 -8.85 -1.15
CA CYS A 79 18.34 -9.75 -0.57
C CYS A 79 17.65 -10.68 0.41
N THR A 80 17.86 -11.99 0.30
CA THR A 80 17.18 -13.02 1.09
C THR A 80 18.18 -13.87 1.83
N ASN A 81 18.01 -14.07 3.13
CA ASN A 81 18.89 -14.96 3.89
C ASN A 81 18.59 -16.46 3.62
N GLN A 82 19.42 -17.34 4.14
CA GLN A 82 19.28 -18.80 4.01
C GLN A 82 17.95 -19.38 4.53
N LYS A 83 17.17 -18.60 5.31
CA LYS A 83 15.85 -19.00 5.82
C LYS A 83 14.70 -18.50 4.91
N GLY A 84 15.00 -17.93 3.75
CA GLY A 84 14.00 -17.38 2.84
C GLY A 84 13.42 -16.02 3.27
N LYS A 85 14.04 -15.35 4.26
CA LYS A 85 13.58 -14.06 4.75
C LYS A 85 14.28 -12.92 4.02
N VAL A 86 13.49 -11.97 3.51
CA VAL A 86 14.00 -10.72 2.91
C VAL A 86 14.69 -9.89 3.99
N THR A 87 16.00 -9.71 3.88
CA THR A 87 16.83 -8.93 4.80
C THR A 87 17.05 -7.50 4.30
N MET A 88 17.04 -7.30 2.98
CA MET A 88 17.09 -5.98 2.35
C MET A 88 16.13 -5.93 1.16
N ARG A 89 15.53 -4.78 0.94
CA ARG A 89 14.67 -4.46 -0.21
C ARG A 89 15.14 -3.15 -0.81
N ALA A 90 15.27 -3.08 -2.12
CA ALA A 90 15.50 -1.84 -2.85
C ALA A 90 14.38 -1.65 -3.88
N GLU A 91 13.77 -0.48 -3.87
CA GLU A 91 12.78 -0.06 -4.86
C GLU A 91 13.51 0.84 -5.85
N VAL A 92 13.68 0.35 -7.08
CA VAL A 92 14.54 0.97 -8.09
C VAL A 92 13.65 1.58 -9.17
N GLN A 93 13.65 2.91 -9.23
CA GLN A 93 13.12 3.69 -10.34
C GLN A 93 14.27 4.03 -11.29
N VAL A 94 14.20 3.56 -12.53
CA VAL A 94 15.14 3.92 -13.60
C VAL A 94 14.46 4.90 -14.55
N GLY A 95 15.10 6.03 -14.81
CA GLY A 95 14.58 7.07 -15.69
C GLY A 95 13.38 7.82 -15.08
N ALA A 96 12.60 8.46 -15.95
CA ALA A 96 11.45 9.24 -15.52
C ALA A 96 10.32 8.33 -15.01
N VAL A 97 9.59 8.78 -13.99
CA VAL A 97 8.36 8.12 -13.56
C VAL A 97 7.31 8.28 -14.68
N PRO A 98 6.75 7.18 -15.21
CA PRO A 98 5.73 7.29 -16.26
C PRO A 98 4.50 8.04 -15.74
N GLU A 99 3.69 8.61 -16.63
CA GLU A 99 2.39 9.14 -16.22
C GLU A 99 1.42 8.00 -15.88
N ALA A 100 0.46 8.28 -14.99
CA ALA A 100 -0.59 7.33 -14.66
C ALA A 100 -1.38 6.92 -15.93
N PRO A 101 -1.64 5.61 -16.15
CA PRO A 101 -2.46 5.14 -17.26
C PRO A 101 -3.82 5.83 -17.34
N PRO A 102 -4.44 5.98 -18.53
CA PRO A 102 -5.73 6.67 -18.69
C PRO A 102 -6.83 6.15 -17.76
N GLN A 103 -6.93 4.84 -17.56
CA GLN A 103 -7.92 4.24 -16.64
C GLN A 103 -7.66 4.62 -15.18
N ILE A 104 -6.40 4.77 -14.78
CA ILE A 104 -6.03 5.22 -13.43
C ILE A 104 -6.41 6.68 -13.24
N LYS A 105 -6.12 7.54 -14.22
CA LYS A 105 -6.54 8.95 -14.23
C LYS A 105 -8.08 9.05 -14.12
N GLN A 106 -8.81 8.24 -14.88
CA GLN A 106 -10.27 8.20 -14.81
C GLN A 106 -10.80 7.76 -13.43
N ALA A 107 -10.15 6.81 -12.76
CA ALA A 107 -10.53 6.42 -11.39
C ALA A 107 -10.34 7.58 -10.39
N ILE A 108 -9.26 8.35 -10.54
CA ILE A 108 -9.03 9.57 -9.75
C ILE A 108 -10.13 10.60 -10.01
N ASP A 109 -10.45 10.86 -11.28
CA ASP A 109 -11.49 11.82 -11.68
C ASP A 109 -12.87 11.44 -11.13
N TYR A 110 -13.21 10.14 -11.15
CA TYR A 110 -14.43 9.65 -10.53
C TYR A 110 -14.43 9.86 -9.03
N ALA A 111 -13.33 9.55 -8.33
CA ALA A 111 -13.26 9.79 -6.90
C ALA A 111 -13.47 11.28 -6.57
N ILE A 112 -12.82 12.19 -7.31
CA ILE A 112 -12.98 13.65 -7.16
C ILE A 112 -14.44 14.06 -7.40
N SER A 113 -15.07 13.52 -8.45
CA SER A 113 -16.48 13.78 -8.75
C SER A 113 -17.40 13.33 -7.60
N GLU A 114 -17.11 12.18 -6.99
CA GLU A 114 -17.87 11.67 -5.85
C GLU A 114 -17.75 12.58 -4.62
N TRP A 115 -16.57 13.16 -4.37
CA TRP A 115 -16.37 14.17 -3.33
C TRP A 115 -17.13 15.46 -3.62
N GLN A 116 -17.07 15.96 -4.86
CA GLN A 116 -17.79 17.17 -5.26
C GLN A 116 -19.30 16.99 -5.09
N LEU A 117 -19.85 15.87 -5.58
CA LEU A 117 -21.28 15.55 -5.45
C LEU A 117 -21.70 15.36 -4.00
N ALA A 118 -20.81 14.84 -3.14
CA ALA A 118 -21.09 14.73 -1.73
C ALA A 118 -21.21 16.09 -1.04
N ALA A 119 -20.61 17.16 -1.58
CA ALA A 119 -20.67 18.52 -1.05
C ALA A 119 -20.38 18.61 0.48
N GLY A 120 -19.51 17.74 0.97
CA GLY A 120 -19.18 17.65 2.39
C GLY A 120 -20.19 16.92 3.27
N GLU A 121 -21.30 16.40 2.73
CA GLU A 121 -22.36 15.71 3.45
C GLU A 121 -21.97 14.33 4.00
N ALA A 122 -22.68 13.90 5.04
CA ALA A 122 -22.40 12.66 5.75
C ALA A 122 -23.17 11.52 5.09
N PHE A 123 -22.51 10.38 4.95
CA PHE A 123 -23.12 9.19 4.42
C PHE A 123 -23.64 8.31 5.56
N PRO A 124 -24.83 7.69 5.38
CA PRO A 124 -25.23 6.58 6.24
C PRO A 124 -24.21 5.44 6.15
N ARG A 125 -24.19 4.60 7.20
CA ARG A 125 -23.31 3.42 7.24
C ARG A 125 -23.55 2.46 6.08
N PHE A 126 -24.80 2.29 5.66
CA PHE A 126 -25.16 1.61 4.43
C PHE A 126 -25.43 2.65 3.35
N ASN A 127 -24.55 2.70 2.37
CA ASN A 127 -24.57 3.63 1.25
C ASN A 127 -24.12 2.90 -0.03
N LYS A 128 -24.11 3.63 -1.15
CA LYS A 128 -23.74 3.09 -2.47
C LYS A 128 -22.38 2.37 -2.50
N TYR A 129 -21.39 2.78 -1.71
CA TYR A 129 -20.07 2.11 -1.68
C TYR A 129 -20.14 0.77 -0.93
N THR A 130 -20.85 0.73 0.19
CA THR A 130 -21.06 -0.52 0.91
C THR A 130 -21.94 -1.49 0.13
N GLU A 131 -22.96 -0.96 -0.56
CA GLU A 131 -23.85 -1.73 -1.43
C GLU A 131 -23.08 -2.28 -2.62
N TRP A 132 -22.27 -1.45 -3.30
CA TRP A 132 -21.38 -1.90 -4.37
C TRP A 132 -20.54 -3.09 -3.93
N PHE A 133 -19.87 -2.99 -2.79
CA PHE A 133 -18.99 -4.06 -2.34
C PHE A 133 -19.77 -5.32 -1.93
N ARG A 134 -20.83 -5.15 -1.13
CA ARG A 134 -21.68 -6.23 -0.61
C ARG A 134 -23.13 -5.76 -0.42
N PRO A 135 -24.02 -5.98 -1.41
CA PRO A 135 -25.41 -5.52 -1.36
C PRO A 135 -26.21 -6.07 -0.17
N THR A 136 -25.86 -7.26 0.29
CA THR A 136 -26.54 -7.93 1.42
C THR A 136 -26.12 -7.41 2.80
N ALA A 137 -25.12 -6.52 2.89
CA ALA A 137 -24.61 -5.99 4.15
C ALA A 137 -25.36 -4.72 4.60
N TYR A 138 -26.69 -4.82 4.75
CA TYR A 138 -27.59 -3.70 5.07
C TYR A 138 -27.26 -2.95 6.38
N LYS A 139 -26.48 -3.55 7.29
CA LYS A 139 -26.00 -2.90 8.53
C LYS A 139 -24.82 -1.93 8.29
N GLY A 140 -24.24 -1.95 7.09
CA GLY A 140 -23.07 -1.16 6.71
C GLY A 140 -21.78 -1.61 7.39
N PHE A 141 -20.66 -1.05 6.94
CA PHE A 141 -19.31 -1.30 7.48
C PHE A 141 -18.40 -0.11 7.15
N GLY A 142 -17.16 -0.12 7.64
CA GLY A 142 -16.17 0.91 7.30
C GLY A 142 -15.88 0.89 5.79
N TRP A 143 -16.23 1.97 5.09
CA TRP A 143 -16.33 1.96 3.62
C TRP A 143 -15.18 2.66 2.89
N CYS A 144 -14.07 2.99 3.56
CA CYS A 144 -12.93 3.66 2.92
C CYS A 144 -12.33 2.83 1.77
N GLY A 145 -12.08 1.54 1.98
CA GLY A 145 -11.59 0.64 0.93
C GLY A 145 -12.64 0.40 -0.17
N ALA A 146 -13.92 0.32 0.22
CA ALA A 146 -15.01 0.16 -0.73
C ALA A 146 -15.18 1.39 -1.64
N PHE A 147 -15.01 2.59 -1.09
CA PHE A 147 -15.02 3.84 -1.85
C PHE A 147 -13.92 3.88 -2.90
N VAL A 148 -12.68 3.54 -2.53
CA VAL A 148 -11.57 3.51 -3.50
C VAL A 148 -11.83 2.45 -4.58
N GLY A 149 -12.17 1.23 -4.17
CA GLY A 149 -12.49 0.15 -5.12
C GLY A 149 -13.64 0.47 -6.07
N TYR A 150 -14.69 1.13 -5.59
CA TYR A 150 -15.83 1.57 -6.41
C TYR A 150 -15.39 2.45 -7.58
N ASN A 151 -14.47 3.39 -7.34
CA ASN A 151 -13.98 4.30 -8.37
C ASN A 151 -13.10 3.58 -9.41
N PHE A 152 -12.30 2.60 -8.98
CA PHE A 152 -11.54 1.73 -9.89
C PHE A 152 -12.47 0.85 -10.76
N ASP A 153 -13.51 0.29 -10.18
CA ASP A 153 -14.53 -0.48 -10.90
C ASP A 153 -15.23 0.37 -11.96
N LYS A 154 -15.61 1.60 -11.60
CA LYS A 154 -16.25 2.56 -12.50
C LYS A 154 -15.33 2.97 -13.66
N ALA A 155 -14.02 2.97 -13.46
CA ALA A 155 -13.01 3.19 -14.49
C ALA A 155 -12.70 1.92 -15.33
N GLY A 156 -13.43 0.82 -15.11
CA GLY A 156 -13.28 -0.42 -15.86
C GLY A 156 -12.02 -1.21 -15.51
N ILE A 157 -11.40 -0.94 -14.36
CA ILE A 157 -10.25 -1.73 -13.91
C ILE A 157 -10.77 -3.03 -13.30
N THR A 158 -10.47 -4.12 -14.00
CA THR A 158 -10.89 -5.46 -13.61
C THR A 158 -10.32 -5.84 -12.24
N MET A 159 -11.17 -6.31 -11.34
CA MET A 159 -10.81 -6.76 -9.99
C MET A 159 -11.33 -8.17 -9.73
N THR A 160 -10.98 -9.11 -10.60
CA THR A 160 -11.50 -10.48 -10.49
C THR A 160 -11.05 -11.17 -9.21
N PRO A 161 -11.81 -12.16 -8.70
CA PRO A 161 -11.45 -12.90 -7.49
C PRO A 161 -10.10 -13.62 -7.55
N GLU A 162 -9.66 -14.03 -8.74
CA GLU A 162 -8.40 -14.77 -8.96
C GLU A 162 -7.17 -13.93 -8.59
N TYR A 163 -7.26 -12.60 -8.67
CA TYR A 163 -6.19 -11.70 -8.24
C TYR A 163 -5.89 -11.75 -6.73
N ARG A 164 -6.76 -12.38 -5.95
CA ARG A 164 -6.61 -12.59 -4.50
C ARG A 164 -6.27 -14.04 -4.13
N ALA A 165 -6.08 -14.92 -5.11
CA ALA A 165 -5.63 -16.27 -4.81
C ALA A 165 -4.26 -16.20 -4.12
N LYS A 166 -4.07 -17.00 -3.07
CA LYS A 166 -2.84 -16.96 -2.25
C LYS A 166 -1.58 -17.26 -3.08
N ASP A 167 -1.77 -17.98 -4.17
CA ASP A 167 -0.81 -18.47 -5.16
C ASP A 167 -0.88 -17.71 -6.49
N ALA A 168 -1.63 -16.59 -6.56
CA ALA A 168 -1.71 -15.80 -7.77
C ALA A 168 -0.31 -15.28 -8.15
N PRO A 169 0.14 -15.42 -9.41
CA PRO A 169 1.51 -15.04 -9.81
C PRO A 169 1.76 -13.53 -9.60
N ALA A 170 3.02 -13.11 -9.51
CA ALA A 170 3.34 -11.68 -9.49
C ALA A 170 2.89 -11.00 -10.79
N LEU A 171 2.50 -9.73 -10.71
CA LEU A 171 2.26 -8.89 -11.89
C LEU A 171 3.50 -8.04 -12.12
N THR A 172 4.34 -8.40 -13.09
CA THR A 172 5.65 -7.76 -13.33
C THR A 172 5.63 -6.63 -14.36
N ASP A 173 4.55 -6.50 -15.12
CA ASP A 173 4.44 -5.64 -16.32
C ASP A 173 3.88 -4.23 -16.06
N GLY A 174 3.76 -3.80 -14.79
CA GLY A 174 3.25 -2.47 -14.45
C GLY A 174 1.77 -2.24 -14.79
N SER A 175 1.06 -3.25 -15.31
CA SER A 175 -0.34 -3.14 -15.75
C SER A 175 -1.29 -2.60 -14.67
N PRO A 176 -2.36 -1.88 -15.06
CA PRO A 176 -3.39 -1.40 -14.14
C PRO A 176 -3.93 -2.52 -13.25
N PHE A 177 -3.92 -2.30 -11.95
CA PHE A 177 -4.28 -3.28 -10.94
C PHE A 177 -5.06 -2.64 -9.80
N ALA A 178 -6.12 -3.29 -9.36
CA ALA A 178 -6.85 -2.93 -8.15
C ALA A 178 -7.43 -4.18 -7.48
N VAL A 179 -7.85 -4.05 -6.23
CA VAL A 179 -8.36 -5.17 -5.44
C VAL A 179 -9.77 -4.85 -4.97
N ARG A 180 -10.75 -5.71 -5.34
CA ARG A 180 -12.14 -5.58 -4.88
C ARG A 180 -12.28 -6.02 -3.43
N GLN A 181 -11.95 -5.12 -2.51
CA GLN A 181 -12.07 -5.32 -1.07
C GLN A 181 -12.44 -4.06 -0.30
N ALA A 182 -13.10 -4.27 0.84
CA ALA A 182 -13.37 -3.21 1.80
C ALA A 182 -12.42 -3.26 3.02
N SER A 183 -11.94 -4.45 3.39
CA SER A 183 -11.04 -4.62 4.54
C SER A 183 -9.64 -4.12 4.20
N GLN A 184 -9.09 -3.29 5.09
CA GLN A 184 -7.76 -2.70 5.01
C GLN A 184 -6.68 -3.79 4.93
N THR A 185 -6.78 -4.79 5.81
CA THR A 185 -5.88 -5.94 5.84
C THR A 185 -5.97 -6.75 4.55
N LYS A 186 -7.19 -7.01 4.05
CA LYS A 186 -7.39 -7.79 2.82
C LYS A 186 -6.91 -7.05 1.57
N LEU A 187 -6.99 -5.72 1.57
CA LEU A 187 -6.39 -4.89 0.51
C LEU A 187 -4.87 -5.02 0.53
N PHE A 188 -4.25 -4.87 1.71
CA PHE A 188 -2.80 -5.11 1.87
C PHE A 188 -2.39 -6.50 1.38
N GLU A 189 -3.09 -7.56 1.82
CA GLU A 189 -2.83 -8.94 1.39
C GLU A 189 -2.91 -9.11 -0.14
N GLY A 190 -3.90 -8.48 -0.79
CA GLY A 190 -4.09 -8.57 -2.24
C GLY A 190 -3.00 -7.84 -3.05
N PHE A 191 -2.51 -6.70 -2.58
CA PHE A 191 -1.36 -6.05 -3.21
C PHE A 191 -0.05 -6.81 -2.93
N LEU A 192 0.11 -7.32 -1.71
CA LEU A 192 1.28 -8.10 -1.32
C LEU A 192 1.42 -9.37 -2.16
N SER A 193 0.33 -10.12 -2.36
CA SER A 193 0.35 -11.37 -3.14
C SER A 193 0.71 -11.17 -4.61
N ARG A 194 0.65 -9.92 -5.12
CA ARG A 194 0.97 -9.57 -6.51
C ARG A 194 2.30 -8.83 -6.64
N ASN A 195 3.05 -8.71 -5.54
CA ASN A 195 4.27 -7.89 -5.43
C ASN A 195 4.03 -6.42 -5.81
N ARG A 196 2.89 -5.88 -5.39
CA ARG A 196 2.44 -4.51 -5.67
C ARG A 196 2.41 -3.67 -4.38
N ILE A 197 3.34 -3.90 -3.45
CA ILE A 197 3.53 -3.10 -2.24
C ILE A 197 4.81 -2.28 -2.38
N THR A 198 4.71 -0.98 -2.10
CA THR A 198 5.81 -0.02 -2.20
C THR A 198 5.75 1.01 -1.08
N ASN A 199 6.85 1.75 -0.88
CA ASN A 199 6.89 2.98 -0.09
C ASN A 199 7.09 4.23 -0.97
N LEU A 200 7.08 4.10 -2.30
CA LEU A 200 7.06 5.22 -3.23
C LEU A 200 5.63 5.60 -3.58
N PRO A 201 5.21 6.86 -3.32
CA PRO A 201 3.88 7.31 -3.71
C PRO A 201 3.84 7.59 -5.21
N ARG A 202 2.72 7.22 -5.85
CA ARG A 202 2.35 7.71 -7.18
C ARG A 202 0.85 8.02 -7.24
N ALA A 203 0.46 8.95 -8.10
CA ALA A 203 -0.96 9.26 -8.32
C ALA A 203 -1.73 7.98 -8.71
N GLY A 204 -2.89 7.77 -8.11
CA GLY A 204 -3.71 6.59 -8.31
C GLY A 204 -3.34 5.39 -7.43
N TYR A 205 -2.30 5.46 -6.60
CA TYR A 205 -2.04 4.39 -5.64
C TYR A 205 -3.02 4.41 -4.48
N TYR A 206 -3.26 3.23 -3.91
CA TYR A 206 -3.91 3.10 -2.62
C TYR A 206 -2.92 3.53 -1.54
N ILE A 207 -3.34 4.34 -0.58
CA ILE A 207 -2.62 4.49 0.69
C ILE A 207 -3.23 3.53 1.70
N ILE A 208 -2.40 2.74 2.37
CA ILE A 208 -2.79 1.91 3.50
C ILE A 208 -2.22 2.57 4.75
N TYR A 209 -3.07 3.18 5.56
CA TYR A 209 -2.66 3.82 6.80
C TYR A 209 -2.62 2.83 7.95
N GLY A 210 -1.70 3.04 8.88
CA GLY A 210 -1.73 2.48 10.21
C GLY A 210 -2.11 3.53 11.26
N LYS A 211 -2.42 3.05 12.47
CA LYS A 211 -2.66 3.87 13.65
C LYS A 211 -1.58 3.58 14.70
N LYS A 212 -0.96 4.63 15.23
CA LYS A 212 0.09 4.57 16.27
C LYS A 212 -0.39 3.75 17.46
N GLY A 213 0.44 2.79 17.91
CA GLY A 213 0.12 1.92 19.03
C GLY A 213 -1.08 0.98 18.83
N SER A 214 -1.54 0.77 17.59
CA SER A 214 -2.69 -0.08 17.28
C SER A 214 -2.39 -1.01 16.09
N THR A 215 -3.08 -0.85 14.95
CA THR A 215 -2.95 -1.70 13.77
C THR A 215 -2.27 -0.96 12.61
N PRO A 216 -1.45 -1.63 11.80
CA PRO A 216 -0.91 -1.07 10.55
C PRO A 216 -1.95 -0.99 9.41
N TYR A 217 -3.20 -1.39 9.67
CA TYR A 217 -4.29 -1.46 8.68
C TYR A 217 -5.55 -0.76 9.20
N THR A 218 -5.52 0.57 9.29
CA THR A 218 -6.58 1.39 9.90
C THR A 218 -7.48 2.10 8.89
N HIS A 219 -6.92 2.60 7.79
CA HIS A 219 -7.66 3.40 6.81
C HIS A 219 -7.10 3.24 5.40
N ILE A 220 -7.91 3.59 4.39
CA ILE A 220 -7.55 3.52 2.97
C ILE A 220 -7.89 4.84 2.30
N ALA A 221 -6.94 5.36 1.52
CA ALA A 221 -7.14 6.51 0.66
C ALA A 221 -6.68 6.24 -0.77
N LEU A 222 -7.05 7.15 -1.67
CA LEU A 222 -6.53 7.22 -3.03
C LEU A 222 -5.64 8.46 -3.16
N ILE A 223 -4.43 8.29 -3.70
CA ILE A 223 -3.57 9.41 -4.04
C ILE A 223 -4.09 10.08 -5.31
N THR A 224 -4.35 11.38 -5.25
CA THR A 224 -4.78 12.19 -6.41
C THR A 224 -3.62 12.93 -7.05
N SER A 225 -2.62 13.33 -6.26
CA SER A 225 -1.41 14.00 -6.74
C SER A 225 -0.20 13.67 -5.87
N VAL A 226 0.99 13.68 -6.49
CA VAL A 226 2.29 13.53 -5.83
C VAL A 226 3.23 14.58 -6.37
N ASN A 227 3.84 15.36 -5.48
CA ASN A 227 4.94 16.24 -5.79
C ASN A 227 6.19 15.78 -5.01
N ASN A 228 7.22 15.34 -5.72
CA ASN A 228 8.49 14.91 -5.13
C ASN A 228 9.29 16.16 -4.70
N LEU A 229 9.54 16.28 -3.40
CA LEU A 229 10.29 17.40 -2.80
C LEU A 229 11.78 17.08 -2.62
N GLY A 230 12.21 15.89 -3.06
CA GLY A 230 13.56 15.37 -2.88
C GLY A 230 13.79 14.75 -1.51
N ASN A 231 14.90 14.03 -1.38
CA ASN A 231 15.36 13.42 -0.12
C ASN A 231 14.29 12.54 0.56
N GLY A 232 13.48 11.81 -0.20
CA GLY A 232 12.43 10.94 0.33
C GLY A 232 11.20 11.68 0.88
N SER A 233 11.07 12.98 0.61
CA SER A 233 9.92 13.79 1.00
C SER A 233 8.98 14.02 -0.18
N TYR A 234 7.68 13.83 0.04
CA TYR A 234 6.65 13.96 -0.99
C TYR A 234 5.46 14.76 -0.46
N ALA A 235 5.04 15.81 -1.17
CA ALA A 235 3.73 16.41 -0.93
C ALA A 235 2.66 15.56 -1.62
N LEU A 236 1.69 15.07 -0.84
CA LEU A 236 0.62 14.22 -1.31
C LEU A 236 -0.71 14.97 -1.23
N GLU A 237 -1.54 14.81 -2.25
CA GLU A 237 -2.95 15.16 -2.21
C GLU A 237 -3.78 13.89 -2.28
N THR A 238 -4.71 13.72 -1.35
CA THR A 238 -5.49 12.49 -1.23
C THR A 238 -6.98 12.74 -1.36
N ILE A 239 -7.71 11.67 -1.64
CA ILE A 239 -9.16 11.60 -1.50
C ILE A 239 -9.56 10.33 -0.76
N GLU A 240 -10.39 10.49 0.27
CA GLU A 240 -10.59 9.48 1.28
C GLU A 240 -12.07 9.37 1.64
N GLY A 241 -12.59 8.15 1.59
CA GLY A 241 -13.96 7.85 2.02
C GLY A 241 -13.99 7.45 3.49
N ASN A 242 -15.11 7.72 4.17
CA ASN A 242 -15.39 7.28 5.54
C ASN A 242 -14.50 7.88 6.63
N LEU A 243 -14.00 9.11 6.46
CA LEU A 243 -13.45 9.88 7.56
C LEU A 243 -14.56 10.70 8.20
N ASN A 244 -14.93 10.34 9.43
CA ASN A 244 -16.11 10.87 10.11
C ASN A 244 -17.39 10.77 9.24
N SER A 245 -17.56 9.62 8.58
CA SER A 245 -18.68 9.32 7.67
C SER A 245 -18.79 10.22 6.43
N ARG A 246 -17.71 10.89 6.03
CA ARG A 246 -17.68 11.82 4.86
C ARG A 246 -16.61 11.41 3.86
N ILE A 247 -16.68 11.99 2.67
CA ILE A 247 -15.58 11.99 1.71
C ILE A 247 -14.76 13.25 1.96
N ARG A 248 -13.45 13.12 2.12
CA ARG A 248 -12.54 14.22 2.45
C ARG A 248 -11.35 14.23 1.49
N ARG A 249 -10.77 15.41 1.31
CA ARG A 249 -9.49 15.57 0.64
C ARG A 249 -8.49 16.15 1.63
N TYR A 250 -7.27 15.62 1.61
CA TYR A 250 -6.19 16.10 2.44
C TYR A 250 -4.97 16.44 1.60
N SER A 251 -4.14 17.33 2.13
CA SER A 251 -2.84 17.64 1.56
C SER A 251 -1.81 17.73 2.69
N TYR A 252 -0.77 16.92 2.62
CA TYR A 252 0.25 16.79 3.67
C TYR A 252 1.57 16.26 3.08
N ILE A 253 2.63 16.28 3.88
CA ILE A 253 3.94 15.72 3.52
C ILE A 253 4.02 14.26 3.98
N TYR A 254 4.46 13.38 3.09
CA TYR A 254 4.92 12.04 3.39
C TYR A 254 6.44 11.97 3.39
N ASP A 255 7.02 11.49 4.48
CA ASP A 255 8.46 11.29 4.67
C ASP A 255 8.79 9.78 4.61
N SER A 256 9.23 9.31 3.45
CA SER A 256 9.48 7.89 3.21
C SER A 256 10.68 7.35 4.00
N ILE A 257 11.59 8.23 4.43
CA ILE A 257 12.83 7.90 5.14
C ILE A 257 12.79 8.21 6.64
N SER A 258 11.65 8.69 7.17
CA SER A 258 11.43 8.98 8.60
C SER A 258 11.94 7.89 9.55
N ASP A 259 12.86 8.20 10.48
CA ASP A 259 13.45 7.22 11.40
C ASP A 259 12.43 6.32 12.10
N LYS A 260 11.30 6.92 12.49
CA LYS A 260 10.13 6.21 13.01
C LYS A 260 9.03 6.26 11.96
N LYS A 261 8.69 5.09 11.39
CA LYS A 261 7.61 4.95 10.41
C LYS A 261 6.30 5.61 10.85
N GLU A 262 5.99 5.51 12.14
CA GLU A 262 4.80 6.13 12.75
C GLU A 262 4.76 7.67 12.65
N ASN A 263 5.88 8.32 12.34
CA ASN A 263 5.98 9.78 12.25
C ASN A 263 6.13 10.29 10.81
N ASN A 264 5.80 9.46 9.82
CA ASN A 264 6.03 9.75 8.40
C ASN A 264 4.98 10.64 7.71
N ILE A 265 4.03 11.20 8.47
CA ILE A 265 3.12 12.25 7.99
C ILE A 265 3.51 13.55 8.68
N LYS A 266 3.80 14.60 7.90
CA LYS A 266 4.11 15.95 8.39
C LYS A 266 3.14 16.97 7.80
N PRO A 267 2.88 18.08 8.52
CA PRO A 267 2.11 19.18 7.96
C PRO A 267 2.79 19.76 6.71
N LEU A 268 1.99 20.25 5.77
CA LEU A 268 2.52 21.08 4.67
C LEU A 268 3.03 22.42 5.20
N PRO A 269 4.11 22.98 4.62
CA PRO A 269 4.50 24.37 4.86
C PRO A 269 3.38 25.35 4.50
N ASP A 270 3.23 26.45 5.25
CA ASP A 270 2.11 27.38 5.10
C ASP A 270 2.01 27.99 3.69
N ASN A 271 3.15 28.25 3.03
CA ASN A 271 3.19 28.76 1.66
C ASN A 271 2.67 27.76 0.61
N MET A 272 2.52 26.47 0.96
CA MET A 272 1.91 25.45 0.11
C MET A 272 0.42 25.21 0.42
N ARG A 273 -0.13 25.85 1.46
CA ARG A 273 -1.53 25.68 1.89
C ARG A 273 -2.46 26.68 1.20
N THR A 274 -2.56 26.61 -0.11
CA THR A 274 -3.23 27.64 -0.94
C THR A 274 -4.70 27.35 -1.28
N GLN A 275 -5.23 26.17 -0.94
CA GLN A 275 -6.54 25.66 -1.38
C GLN A 275 -7.37 25.12 -0.20
N GLY A 276 -7.60 25.97 0.82
CA GLY A 276 -8.28 25.57 2.08
C GLY A 276 -9.77 25.24 1.95
N ASP A 277 -10.39 25.61 0.83
CA ASP A 277 -11.74 25.22 0.42
C ASP A 277 -11.79 23.79 -0.19
N VAL A 278 -10.65 23.31 -0.69
CA VAL A 278 -10.52 21.99 -1.31
C VAL A 278 -9.91 20.97 -0.35
N PHE A 279 -8.87 21.35 0.39
CA PHE A 279 -8.08 20.44 1.20
C PHE A 279 -8.13 20.77 2.69
N LEU A 280 -8.17 19.71 3.50
CA LEU A 280 -7.83 19.76 4.90
C LEU A 280 -6.31 19.57 5.05
N TYR A 281 -5.66 20.47 5.82
CA TYR A 281 -4.21 20.46 6.03
C TYR A 281 -3.79 19.83 7.35
N ASP A 282 -4.69 19.79 8.34
CA ASP A 282 -4.48 19.07 9.59
C ASP A 282 -4.98 17.64 9.43
N TYR A 283 -4.04 16.71 9.23
CA TYR A 283 -4.36 15.29 9.11
C TYR A 283 -4.60 14.64 10.48
N VAL A 284 -5.17 13.43 10.46
CA VAL A 284 -5.46 12.64 11.66
C VAL A 284 -4.15 12.35 12.43
N SER A 285 -4.04 12.87 13.66
CA SER A 285 -2.78 12.98 14.40
C SER A 285 -2.12 11.65 14.79
N ASP A 286 -2.90 10.59 14.93
CA ASP A 286 -2.43 9.25 15.30
C ASP A 286 -2.28 8.30 14.11
N PHE A 287 -2.47 8.78 12.88
CA PHE A 287 -2.25 7.99 11.67
C PHE A 287 -0.83 8.12 11.14
N TYR A 288 -0.39 7.09 10.43
CA TYR A 288 0.84 7.07 9.65
C TYR A 288 0.62 6.27 8.37
N ILE A 289 1.42 6.52 7.34
CA ILE A 289 1.38 5.73 6.10
C ILE A 289 2.11 4.41 6.33
N ASN A 290 1.40 3.29 6.28
CA ASN A 290 2.04 1.98 6.40
C ASN A 290 2.69 1.58 5.07
N CYS A 291 1.97 1.67 3.95
CA CYS A 291 2.52 1.40 2.63
C CYS A 291 1.54 1.89 1.55
N PHE A 292 1.96 1.75 0.29
CA PHE A 292 1.09 1.96 -0.86
C PHE A 292 0.80 0.66 -1.60
N GLY A 293 -0.43 0.53 -2.08
CA GLY A 293 -0.81 -0.47 -3.07
C GLY A 293 -0.59 0.08 -4.48
N GLN A 294 0.36 -0.49 -5.21
CA GLN A 294 0.73 -0.08 -6.57
C GLN A 294 -0.36 -0.50 -7.55
N THR A 295 -1.08 0.48 -8.08
CA THR A 295 -2.11 0.24 -9.09
C THR A 295 -1.58 0.27 -10.51
N TRP A 296 -0.35 0.70 -10.71
CA TRP A 296 0.44 0.71 -11.95
C TRP A 296 1.91 0.93 -11.56
N TYR A 297 2.88 0.82 -12.47
CA TYR A 297 4.19 1.45 -12.32
C TYR A 297 5.00 1.48 -13.61
#